data_AF-A0A383CFB9-F1
#
_entry.id   AF-A0A383CFB9-F1
#
_cell.length_a   1.000
_cell.length_b   1.000
_cell.length_c   1.000
_cell.angle_alpha   90.00
_cell.angle_beta   90.00
_cell.angle_gamma   90.00
#
_symmetry.space_group_name_H-M   'P 1'
#
loop_
_entity.id
_entity.type
_entity.pdbx_description
1 polymer ?
#
loop_
_entity_poly.entity_id
_entity_poly.type
_entity_poly.pdbx_seq_one_letter_code
_entity_poly.pdbx_strand_id
1 'polypeptide(L)'
;MNKKKSLPKNDSSSVTTEPQKKSASKTALWFVLTILLIFACGGLVWYGQQIVNSIRASLDQNNQKIETVSQTLNANGDELTSVVAGQENMKELFKAQNFNLEQLRNRDAEQQQTLIRMQNQINEVSTLSSASDDYWLRNQAIYFLNIAKTELSLFGNKTSAKSALIAAQKSVLQMPDQYRNVDQSIQSALLKLDPEGHN
;
A
#
# COMPACT_ATOMS: atom_id res chain seq x y z
N MET A 1 -95.47 66.63 36.98
CA MET A 1 -96.10 65.28 36.93
C MET A 1 -96.71 65.07 35.55
N ASN A 2 -96.29 63.98 34.90
CA ASN A 2 -96.71 63.42 33.61
C ASN A 2 -98.01 63.97 33.00
N LYS A 3 -97.94 64.42 31.73
CA LYS A 3 -99.12 64.61 30.88
C LYS A 3 -99.01 63.80 29.59
N LYS A 4 -99.86 62.77 29.53
CA LYS A 4 -100.37 62.14 28.31
C LYS A 4 -101.11 63.18 27.45
N LYS A 5 -100.97 63.11 26.12
CA LYS A 5 -101.93 63.57 25.08
C LYS A 5 -101.38 63.17 23.70
N SER A 6 -101.95 62.17 23.02
CA SER A 6 -103.12 62.20 22.12
C SER A 6 -102.83 62.73 20.70
N LEU A 7 -102.78 61.78 19.75
CA LEU A 7 -103.54 61.71 18.49
C LEU A 7 -103.34 62.80 17.39
N PRO A 8 -103.79 62.56 16.14
CA PRO A 8 -102.99 62.24 14.96
C PRO A 8 -103.08 63.34 13.89
N LYS A 9 -102.41 63.18 12.72
CA LYS A 9 -102.90 63.74 11.45
C LYS A 9 -102.10 63.25 10.23
N ASN A 10 -102.82 62.64 9.31
CA ASN A 10 -102.49 62.64 7.88
C ASN A 10 -102.65 64.07 7.33
N ASP A 11 -101.81 64.51 6.40
CA ASP A 11 -102.07 64.41 4.95
C ASP A 11 -101.10 65.27 4.13
N SER A 12 -100.54 64.61 3.11
CA SER A 12 -100.28 65.08 1.74
C SER A 12 -99.26 66.19 1.41
N SER A 13 -98.19 65.71 0.75
CA SER A 13 -97.66 66.13 -0.56
C SER A 13 -96.51 67.16 -0.64
N SER A 14 -95.35 66.68 -1.10
CA SER A 14 -94.75 67.00 -2.41
C SER A 14 -93.21 67.15 -2.38
N VAL A 15 -92.56 66.70 -3.47
CA VAL A 15 -91.23 67.12 -3.99
C VAL A 15 -89.98 66.53 -3.29
N THR A 16 -89.35 65.50 -3.91
CA THR A 16 -88.04 65.56 -4.67
C THR A 16 -86.82 65.60 -3.72
N THR A 17 -85.92 64.61 -3.64
CA THR A 17 -84.99 64.11 -4.67
C THR A 17 -84.44 62.70 -4.38
N GLU A 18 -84.41 61.89 -5.44
CA GLU A 18 -83.52 60.79 -5.89
C GLU A 18 -82.32 60.22 -5.06
N PRO A 19 -81.90 58.97 -5.38
CA PRO A 19 -80.91 58.21 -4.60
C PRO A 19 -79.46 58.61 -4.93
N GLN A 20 -78.65 58.85 -3.89
CA GLN A 20 -77.23 59.12 -4.03
C GLN A 20 -76.45 57.83 -4.35
N LYS A 21 -76.33 57.51 -5.64
CA LYS A 21 -75.41 56.50 -6.17
C LYS A 21 -74.00 57.08 -6.16
N LYS A 22 -73.16 56.71 -5.19
CA LYS A 22 -71.73 57.11 -5.14
C LYS A 22 -71.00 56.49 -6.34
N SER A 23 -70.84 57.25 -7.41
CA SER A 23 -69.91 56.93 -8.49
C SER A 23 -68.49 57.16 -7.99
N ALA A 24 -67.73 56.10 -7.75
CA ALA A 24 -66.28 56.20 -7.60
C ALA A 24 -65.72 57.02 -8.79
N SER A 25 -64.94 58.06 -8.51
CA SER A 25 -64.47 58.97 -9.57
C SER A 25 -63.59 58.19 -10.54
N LYS A 26 -63.90 58.29 -11.84
CA LYS A 26 -63.17 57.60 -12.92
C LYS A 26 -61.66 57.89 -12.86
N THR A 27 -61.29 59.04 -12.33
CA THR A 27 -59.92 59.49 -12.09
C THR A 27 -59.19 58.63 -11.05
N ALA A 28 -59.81 58.33 -9.90
CA ALA A 28 -59.20 57.47 -8.88
C ALA A 28 -58.98 56.05 -9.39
N LEU A 29 -59.91 55.54 -10.21
CA LEU A 29 -59.81 54.23 -10.83
C LEU A 29 -58.64 54.16 -11.84
N TRP A 30 -58.38 55.26 -12.56
CA TRP A 30 -57.26 55.35 -13.51
C TRP A 30 -55.90 55.42 -12.80
N PHE A 31 -55.80 56.13 -11.68
CA PHE A 31 -54.58 56.15 -10.86
C PHE A 31 -54.26 54.77 -10.28
N VAL A 32 -55.25 54.05 -9.76
CA VAL A 32 -55.07 52.69 -9.25
C VAL A 32 -54.61 51.74 -10.36
N LEU A 33 -55.19 51.84 -11.56
CA LEU A 33 -54.78 51.06 -12.73
C LEU A 33 -53.31 51.34 -13.11
N THR A 34 -52.90 52.60 -13.08
CA THR A 34 -51.54 53.01 -13.47
C THR A 34 -50.49 52.53 -12.46
N ILE A 35 -50.79 52.62 -11.17
CA ILE A 35 -49.91 52.10 -10.10
C ILE A 35 -49.77 50.57 -10.24
N LEU A 36 -50.88 49.88 -10.52
CA LEU A 36 -50.88 48.43 -10.72
C LEU A 36 -50.09 48.03 -11.98
N LEU A 37 -50.14 48.84 -13.04
CA LEU A 37 -49.36 48.66 -14.25
C LEU A 37 -47.86 48.85 -14.01
N ILE A 38 -47.46 49.88 -13.25
CA ILE A 38 -46.05 50.13 -12.90
C ILE A 38 -45.51 49.00 -12.01
N PHE A 39 -46.32 48.54 -11.04
CA PHE A 39 -45.93 47.44 -10.17
C PHE A 39 -45.84 46.11 -10.95
N ALA A 40 -46.74 45.87 -11.90
CA ALA A 40 -46.67 44.73 -12.81
C ALA A 40 -45.41 44.77 -13.69
N CYS A 41 -45.12 45.91 -14.32
CA CYS A 41 -43.94 46.10 -15.17
C CYS A 41 -42.63 46.02 -14.38
N GLY A 42 -42.56 46.63 -13.19
CA GLY A 42 -41.40 46.59 -12.31
C GLY A 42 -41.13 45.19 -11.75
N GLY A 43 -42.19 44.47 -11.39
CA GLY A 43 -42.12 43.06 -11.00
C GLY A 43 -41.57 42.18 -12.12
N LEU A 44 -42.07 42.34 -13.35
CA LEU A 44 -41.62 41.59 -14.52
C LEU A 44 -40.12 41.77 -14.79
N VAL A 45 -39.59 43.00 -14.68
CA VAL A 45 -38.15 43.26 -14.86
C VAL A 45 -37.32 42.62 -13.74
N TRP A 46 -37.77 42.69 -12.48
CA TRP A 46 -37.07 42.07 -11.36
C TRP A 46 -37.06 40.54 -11.43
N TYR A 47 -38.21 39.92 -11.77
CA TYR A 47 -38.30 38.48 -12.01
C TYR A 47 -37.44 38.03 -13.20
N GLY A 48 -37.41 38.81 -14.29
CA GLY A 48 -36.54 38.55 -15.44
C GLY A 48 -35.06 38.61 -15.08
N GLN A 49 -34.65 39.61 -14.30
CA GLN A 49 -33.28 39.75 -13.79
C GLN A 49 -32.89 38.55 -12.91
N GLN A 50 -33.80 38.09 -12.05
CA GLN A 50 -33.56 36.97 -11.15
C GLN A 50 -33.43 35.63 -11.89
N ILE A 51 -34.20 35.43 -12.96
CA ILE A 51 -34.10 34.24 -13.83
C ILE A 51 -32.77 34.27 -14.60
N VAL A 52 -32.36 35.41 -15.15
CA VAL A 52 -31.08 35.50 -15.87
C VAL A 52 -29.90 35.27 -14.92
N ASN A 53 -29.97 35.81 -13.71
CA ASN A 53 -28.92 35.62 -12.71
C ASN A 53 -28.85 34.17 -12.22
N SER A 54 -29.99 33.48 -12.05
CA SER A 54 -30.01 32.06 -11.68
C SER A 54 -29.52 31.16 -12.80
N ILE A 55 -29.83 31.48 -14.06
CA ILE A 55 -29.29 30.77 -15.23
C ILE A 55 -27.77 30.95 -15.32
N ARG A 56 -27.26 32.18 -15.16
CA ARG A 56 -25.81 32.44 -15.16
C ARG A 56 -25.10 31.69 -14.03
N ALA A 57 -25.63 31.77 -12.80
CA ALA A 57 -25.07 31.05 -11.67
C ALA A 57 -25.09 29.52 -11.89
N SER A 58 -26.16 28.99 -12.48
CA SER A 58 -26.26 27.56 -12.82
C SER A 58 -25.28 27.17 -13.93
N LEU A 59 -25.06 28.04 -14.93
CA LEU A 59 -24.09 27.82 -16.00
C LEU A 59 -22.66 27.82 -15.46
N ASP A 60 -22.32 28.78 -14.60
CA ASP A 60 -21.01 28.86 -13.95
C ASP A 60 -20.78 27.66 -13.03
N GLN A 61 -21.79 27.25 -12.25
CA GLN A 61 -21.71 26.05 -11.42
C GLN A 61 -21.54 24.78 -12.26
N ASN A 62 -22.20 24.68 -13.41
CA ASN A 62 -22.03 23.55 -14.32
C ASN A 62 -20.65 23.56 -14.98
N ASN A 63 -20.14 24.71 -15.41
CA ASN A 63 -18.80 24.83 -15.95
C ASN A 63 -17.73 24.42 -14.92
N GLN A 64 -17.88 24.85 -13.66
CA GLN A 64 -16.99 24.42 -12.58
C GLN A 64 -17.06 22.90 -12.34
N LYS A 65 -18.27 22.31 -12.36
CA LYS A 65 -18.42 20.85 -12.25
C LYS A 65 -17.76 20.11 -13.41
N ILE A 66 -17.92 20.61 -14.64
CA ILE A 66 -17.29 20.03 -15.84
C ILE A 66 -15.78 20.11 -15.74
N GLU A 67 -15.23 21.24 -15.27
CA GLU A 67 -13.79 21.41 -15.06
C GLU A 67 -13.25 20.43 -14.01
N THR A 68 -13.91 20.32 -12.85
CA THR A 68 -13.52 19.36 -11.80
C THR A 68 -13.59 17.91 -12.30
N VAL A 69 -14.63 17.56 -13.05
CA VAL A 69 -14.76 16.22 -13.66
C VAL A 69 -13.64 15.99 -14.68
N SER A 70 -13.30 17.00 -15.51
CA SER A 70 -12.20 16.90 -16.47
C SER A 70 -10.85 16.73 -15.80
N GLN A 71 -10.59 17.46 -14.70
CA GLN A 71 -9.35 17.33 -13.92
C GLN A 71 -9.26 15.94 -13.27
N THR A 72 -10.37 15.44 -12.73
CA THR A 72 -10.45 14.10 -12.13
C THR A 72 -10.23 13.01 -13.19
N LEU A 73 -10.80 13.17 -14.39
CA LEU A 73 -10.63 12.23 -15.49
C LEU A 73 -9.17 12.17 -15.98
N ASN A 74 -8.51 13.33 -16.08
CA ASN A 74 -7.09 13.38 -16.43
C ASN A 74 -6.21 12.72 -15.35
N ALA A 75 -6.44 13.04 -14.07
CA ALA A 75 -5.70 12.41 -12.97
C ALA A 75 -5.88 10.89 -12.95
N ASN A 76 -7.10 10.39 -13.18
CA ASN A 76 -7.37 8.95 -13.28
C ASN A 76 -6.71 8.32 -14.52
N GLY A 77 -6.59 9.06 -15.63
CA GLY A 77 -5.85 8.62 -16.82
C GLY A 77 -4.35 8.47 -16.57
N ASP A 78 -3.77 9.41 -15.84
CA ASP A 78 -2.37 9.35 -15.40
C ASP A 78 -2.14 8.18 -14.44
N GLU A 79 -3.05 7.98 -13.47
CA GLU A 79 -3.00 6.87 -12.53
C GLU A 79 -3.12 5.52 -13.27
N LEU A 80 -4.05 5.39 -14.22
CA LEU A 80 -4.20 4.17 -15.03
C LEU A 80 -2.93 3.87 -15.85
N THR A 81 -2.30 4.90 -16.42
CA THR A 81 -1.02 4.75 -17.12
C THR A 81 0.07 4.24 -16.18
N SER A 82 0.10 4.75 -14.93
CA SER A 82 1.03 4.28 -13.91
C SER A 82 0.77 2.82 -13.49
N VAL A 83 -0.50 2.41 -13.38
CA VAL A 83 -0.90 1.04 -13.07
C VAL A 83 -0.50 0.08 -14.19
N VAL A 84 -0.72 0.47 -15.45
CA VAL A 84 -0.30 -0.32 -16.62
C VAL A 84 1.22 -0.47 -16.67
N ALA A 85 1.97 0.61 -16.43
CA ALA A 85 3.43 0.54 -16.33
C ALA A 85 3.89 -0.36 -15.16
N GLY A 86 3.21 -0.28 -14.01
CA GLY A 86 3.44 -1.15 -12.86
C GLY A 86 3.16 -2.62 -13.16
N GLN A 87 2.10 -2.92 -13.91
CA GLN A 87 1.77 -4.28 -14.34
C GLN A 87 2.83 -4.88 -15.27
N GLU A 88 3.31 -4.11 -16.26
CA GLU A 88 4.36 -4.61 -17.16
C GLU A 88 5.68 -4.84 -16.40
N ASN A 89 6.04 -3.94 -15.48
CA ASN A 89 7.22 -4.13 -14.62
C ASN A 89 7.09 -5.38 -13.75
N MET A 90 5.91 -5.61 -13.16
CA MET A 90 5.66 -6.78 -12.32
C MET A 90 5.71 -8.08 -13.13
N LYS A 91 5.21 -8.08 -14.36
CA LYS A 91 5.30 -9.20 -15.29
C LYS A 91 6.74 -9.53 -15.67
N GLU A 92 7.57 -8.53 -15.95
CA GLU A 92 9.00 -8.74 -16.21
C GLU A 92 9.73 -9.24 -14.97
N LEU A 93 9.40 -8.74 -13.77
CA LEU A 93 9.91 -9.28 -12.51
C LEU A 93 9.54 -10.76 -12.32
N PHE A 94 8.29 -11.14 -12.58
CA PHE A 94 7.85 -12.55 -12.50
C PHE A 94 8.59 -13.44 -13.50
N LYS A 95 8.82 -12.98 -14.74
CA LYS A 95 9.62 -13.72 -15.72
C LYS A 95 11.05 -13.94 -15.24
N ALA A 96 11.70 -12.89 -14.72
CA ALA A 96 13.06 -12.96 -14.21
C ALA A 96 13.15 -13.91 -12.99
N GLN A 97 12.19 -13.83 -12.06
CA GLN A 97 12.12 -14.76 -10.92
C GLN A 97 11.92 -16.20 -11.37
N ASN A 98 11.02 -16.45 -12.33
CA ASN A 98 10.77 -17.79 -12.85
C ASN A 98 12.01 -18.39 -13.52
N PHE A 99 12.74 -17.58 -14.29
CA PHE A 99 14.03 -18.00 -14.87
C PHE A 99 15.06 -18.36 -13.80
N ASN A 100 15.18 -17.54 -12.75
CA ASN A 100 16.09 -17.83 -11.64
C ASN A 100 15.70 -19.10 -10.87
N LEU A 101 14.41 -19.35 -10.66
CA LEU A 101 13.91 -20.58 -10.04
C LEU A 101 14.25 -21.81 -10.88
N GLU A 102 14.12 -21.71 -12.20
CA GLU A 102 14.49 -22.80 -13.10
C GLU A 102 16.00 -23.09 -13.07
N GLN A 103 16.84 -22.05 -13.05
CA GLN A 103 18.29 -22.22 -12.88
C GLN A 103 18.63 -22.86 -11.53
N LEU A 104 17.98 -22.44 -10.44
CA LEU A 104 18.18 -23.04 -9.12
C LEU A 104 17.78 -24.52 -9.11
N ARG A 105 16.65 -24.87 -9.71
CA ARG A 105 16.20 -26.27 -9.85
C ARG A 105 17.22 -27.11 -10.64
N ASN A 106 17.74 -26.58 -11.74
CA ASN A 106 18.74 -27.29 -12.54
C ASN A 106 20.04 -27.50 -11.76
N ARG A 107 20.48 -26.47 -11.01
CA ARG A 107 21.68 -26.58 -10.16
C ARG A 107 21.50 -27.58 -9.03
N ASP A 108 20.30 -27.66 -8.44
CA ASP A 108 20.00 -28.66 -7.41
C ASP A 108 20.05 -30.08 -7.99
N ALA A 109 19.51 -30.30 -9.20
CA ALA A 109 19.61 -31.58 -9.90
C ALA A 109 21.07 -31.98 -10.19
N GLU A 110 21.91 -31.03 -10.64
CA GLU A 110 23.35 -31.25 -10.84
C GLU A 110 24.07 -31.58 -9.52
N GLN A 111 23.72 -30.89 -8.44
CA GLN A 111 24.26 -31.16 -7.11
C GLN A 111 23.87 -32.55 -6.61
N GLN A 112 22.60 -32.95 -6.75
CA GLN A 112 22.15 -34.30 -6.41
C GLN A 112 22.88 -35.37 -7.23
N GLN A 113 23.05 -35.15 -8.54
CA GLN A 113 23.80 -36.09 -9.38
C GLN A 113 25.27 -36.19 -8.95
N THR A 114 25.86 -35.07 -8.56
CA THR A 114 27.24 -35.03 -8.05
C THR A 114 27.36 -35.75 -6.71
N LEU A 115 26.39 -35.58 -5.80
CA LEU A 115 26.33 -36.32 -4.54
C LEU A 115 26.19 -37.83 -4.77
N ILE A 116 25.33 -38.26 -5.69
CA ILE A 116 25.20 -39.68 -6.06
C ILE A 116 26.51 -40.22 -6.63
N ARG A 117 27.18 -39.45 -7.50
CA ARG A 117 28.49 -39.85 -8.06
C ARG A 117 29.54 -40.01 -6.96
N MET A 118 29.63 -39.05 -6.04
CA MET A 118 30.55 -39.12 -4.90
C MET A 118 30.21 -40.29 -3.98
N GLN A 119 28.92 -40.54 -3.72
CA GLN A 119 28.48 -41.68 -2.92
C GLN A 119 28.90 -43.02 -3.58
N ASN A 120 28.75 -43.13 -4.90
CA ASN A 120 29.16 -44.32 -5.63
C ASN A 120 30.69 -44.49 -5.61
N GLN A 121 31.45 -43.40 -5.78
CA GLN A 121 32.91 -43.43 -5.64
C GLN A 121 33.36 -43.83 -4.24
N ILE A 122 32.69 -43.33 -3.20
CA ILE A 122 32.95 -43.74 -1.81
C ILE A 122 32.66 -45.22 -1.65
N ASN A 123 31.51 -45.71 -2.12
CA ASN A 123 31.16 -47.13 -2.03
C ASN A 123 32.16 -48.03 -2.77
N GLU A 124 32.65 -47.62 -3.94
CA GLU A 124 33.70 -48.32 -4.69
C GLU A 124 35.03 -48.35 -3.90
N VAL A 125 35.43 -47.23 -3.30
CA VAL A 125 36.65 -47.14 -2.47
C VAL A 125 36.51 -47.92 -1.16
N SER A 126 35.33 -47.97 -0.56
CA SER A 126 35.07 -48.75 0.66
C SER A 126 35.29 -50.26 0.45
N THR A 127 35.15 -50.76 -0.78
CA THR A 127 35.50 -52.17 -1.10
C THR A 127 37.00 -52.44 -1.21
N LEU A 128 37.83 -51.39 -1.28
CA LEU A 128 39.30 -51.45 -1.23
C LEU A 128 39.84 -51.20 0.19
N SER A 129 38.96 -51.02 1.17
CA SER A 129 39.29 -50.48 2.50
C SER A 129 39.76 -51.52 3.50
N SER A 130 40.97 -52.01 3.27
CA SER A 130 41.85 -52.40 4.37
C SER A 130 43.19 -51.65 4.31
N ALA A 131 43.44 -50.89 3.23
CA ALA A 131 44.63 -50.04 3.07
C ALA A 131 44.29 -48.54 2.80
N SER A 132 43.00 -48.18 2.64
CA SER A 132 42.55 -46.85 2.19
C SER A 132 41.96 -45.95 3.30
N ASP A 133 41.60 -46.51 4.46
CA ASP A 133 41.03 -45.72 5.56
C ASP A 133 42.03 -44.68 6.09
N ASP A 134 43.30 -45.06 6.22
CA ASP A 134 44.39 -44.17 6.63
C ASP A 134 44.55 -42.98 5.68
N TYR A 135 44.39 -43.20 4.37
CA TYR A 135 44.56 -42.16 3.37
C TYR A 135 43.45 -41.12 3.44
N TRP A 136 42.20 -41.57 3.58
CA TRP A 136 41.07 -40.67 3.79
C TRP A 136 41.23 -39.90 5.11
N LEU A 137 41.53 -40.61 6.20
CA LEU A 137 41.63 -40.03 7.55
C LEU A 137 42.72 -38.97 7.59
N ARG A 138 43.87 -39.27 6.96
CA ARG A 138 44.98 -38.34 6.78
C ARG A 138 44.55 -37.06 6.07
N ASN A 139 43.84 -37.17 4.95
CA ASN A 139 43.39 -35.99 4.21
C ASN A 139 42.39 -35.15 5.00
N GLN A 140 41.49 -35.80 5.76
CA GLN A 140 40.56 -35.09 6.63
C GLN A 140 41.30 -34.33 7.74
N ALA A 141 42.29 -34.94 8.39
CA ALA A 141 43.09 -34.27 9.40
C ALA A 141 43.85 -33.07 8.83
N ILE A 142 44.46 -33.21 7.64
CA ILE A 142 45.19 -32.13 6.96
C ILE A 142 44.26 -30.94 6.65
N TYR A 143 43.05 -31.21 6.16
CA TYR A 143 42.07 -30.17 5.85
C TYR A 143 41.76 -29.32 7.09
N PHE A 144 41.42 -29.96 8.21
CA PHE A 144 41.10 -29.25 9.44
C PHE A 144 42.30 -28.54 10.06
N LEU A 145 43.51 -29.09 9.95
CA LEU A 145 44.74 -28.41 10.36
C LEU A 145 44.97 -27.11 9.55
N ASN A 146 44.69 -27.14 8.25
CA ASN A 146 44.79 -25.95 7.39
C ASN A 146 43.75 -24.89 7.74
N ILE A 147 42.52 -25.29 8.10
CA ILE A 147 41.52 -24.36 8.64
C ILE A 147 42.03 -23.74 9.94
N ALA A 148 42.48 -24.54 10.91
CA ALA A 148 43.00 -24.03 12.17
C ALA A 148 44.14 -23.04 11.97
N LYS A 149 45.08 -23.36 11.08
CA LYS A 149 46.19 -22.46 10.71
C LYS A 149 45.68 -21.16 10.10
N THR A 150 44.71 -21.23 9.20
CA THR A 150 44.11 -20.07 8.53
C THR A 150 43.38 -19.18 9.51
N GLU A 151 42.53 -19.75 10.37
CA GLU A 151 41.81 -19.04 11.43
C GLU A 151 42.76 -18.32 12.39
N LEU A 152 43.87 -18.96 12.77
CA LEU A 152 44.86 -18.32 13.65
C LEU A 152 45.71 -17.27 12.94
N SER A 153 46.24 -17.58 11.76
CA SER A 153 47.23 -16.75 11.09
C SER A 153 46.63 -15.56 10.38
N LEU A 154 45.42 -15.68 9.82
CA LEU A 154 44.78 -14.62 9.04
C LEU A 154 43.73 -13.88 9.85
N PHE A 155 42.99 -14.58 10.72
CA PHE A 155 41.84 -14.01 11.41
C PHE A 155 42.02 -13.83 12.92
N GLY A 156 43.08 -14.40 13.50
CA GLY A 156 43.27 -14.42 14.96
C GLY A 156 42.12 -15.11 15.73
N ASN A 157 41.30 -15.90 15.03
CA ASN A 157 40.07 -16.48 15.55
C ASN A 157 40.35 -17.79 16.29
N LYS A 158 40.60 -17.65 17.59
CA LYS A 158 40.93 -18.78 18.47
C LYS A 158 39.78 -19.79 18.60
N THR A 159 38.52 -19.34 18.58
CA THR A 159 37.37 -20.25 18.75
C THR A 159 37.23 -21.19 17.54
N SER A 160 37.20 -20.65 16.32
CA SER A 160 37.13 -21.48 15.12
C SER A 160 38.37 -22.37 14.96
N ALA A 161 39.55 -21.85 15.31
CA ALA A 161 40.78 -22.65 15.31
C ALA A 161 40.72 -23.82 16.30
N LYS A 162 40.18 -23.62 17.52
CA LYS A 162 39.97 -24.69 18.50
C LYS A 162 39.03 -25.77 17.94
N SER A 163 37.90 -25.38 17.38
CA SER A 163 36.94 -26.31 16.78
C SER A 163 37.57 -27.12 15.64
N ALA A 164 38.36 -26.47 14.77
CA ALA A 164 39.07 -27.14 13.70
C ALA A 164 40.16 -28.10 14.22
N LEU A 165 40.91 -27.72 15.25
CA LEU A 165 41.90 -28.61 15.88
C LEU A 165 41.24 -29.85 16.51
N ILE A 166 40.08 -29.71 17.17
CA ILE A 166 39.32 -30.85 17.71
C ILE A 166 38.87 -31.79 16.58
N ALA A 167 38.38 -31.22 15.46
CA ALA A 167 37.98 -32.01 14.30
C ALA A 167 39.17 -32.76 13.68
N ALA A 168 40.34 -32.10 13.56
CA ALA A 168 41.58 -32.74 13.12
C ALA A 168 42.00 -33.88 14.08
N GLN A 169 41.90 -33.65 15.39
CA GLN A 169 42.22 -34.64 16.41
C GLN A 169 41.36 -35.89 16.27
N LYS A 170 40.05 -35.71 16.08
CA LYS A 170 39.10 -36.81 15.89
C LYS A 170 39.46 -37.67 14.68
N SER A 171 39.94 -37.07 13.59
CA SER A 171 40.44 -37.82 12.43
C SER A 171 41.71 -38.59 12.77
N VAL A 172 42.67 -37.99 13.48
CA VAL A 172 43.94 -38.62 13.87
C VAL A 172 43.76 -39.77 14.87
N LEU A 173 42.83 -39.66 15.81
CA LEU A 173 42.52 -40.72 16.79
C LEU A 173 41.95 -42.00 16.15
N GLN A 174 41.46 -41.91 14.92
CA GLN A 174 40.98 -43.06 14.15
C GLN A 174 42.07 -43.68 13.26
N MET A 175 43.27 -43.09 13.21
CA MET A 175 44.40 -43.58 12.43
C MET A 175 45.32 -44.50 13.28
N PRO A 176 46.20 -45.30 12.64
CA PRO A 176 47.16 -46.15 13.35
C PRO A 176 48.14 -45.37 14.24
N ASP A 177 48.71 -46.06 15.22
CA ASP A 177 49.60 -45.50 16.25
C ASP A 177 50.79 -44.69 15.72
N GLN A 178 51.20 -44.90 14.47
CA GLN A 178 52.25 -44.10 13.81
C GLN A 178 51.93 -42.59 13.77
N TYR A 179 50.66 -42.19 13.90
CA TYR A 179 50.21 -40.80 13.92
C TYR A 179 50.05 -40.21 15.33
N ARG A 180 50.42 -40.95 16.38
CA ARG A 180 50.33 -40.49 17.77
C ARG A 180 51.10 -39.19 18.04
N ASN A 181 52.23 -38.96 17.36
CA ASN A 181 52.97 -37.71 17.44
C ASN A 181 52.17 -36.50 16.93
N VAL A 182 51.29 -36.73 15.94
CA VAL A 182 50.40 -35.69 15.40
C VAL A 182 49.29 -35.38 16.40
N ASP A 183 48.68 -36.39 17.02
CA ASP A 183 47.70 -36.19 18.09
C ASP A 183 48.30 -35.39 19.26
N GLN A 184 49.48 -35.77 19.74
CA GLN A 184 50.19 -35.03 20.80
C GLN A 184 50.49 -33.57 20.42
N SER A 185 50.81 -33.33 19.14
CA SER A 185 51.04 -31.98 18.62
C SER A 185 49.74 -31.16 18.60
N ILE A 186 48.62 -31.77 18.21
CA ILE A 186 47.29 -31.14 18.23
C ILE A 186 46.86 -30.85 19.66
N GLN A 187 47.04 -31.79 20.59
CA GLN A 187 46.75 -31.58 22.01
C GLN A 187 47.57 -30.42 22.59
N SER A 188 48.86 -30.38 22.28
CA SER A 188 49.74 -29.28 22.69
C SER A 188 49.29 -27.94 22.13
N ALA A 189 48.83 -27.93 20.87
CA ALA A 189 48.28 -26.72 20.24
C ALA A 189 46.96 -26.28 20.90
N LEU A 190 46.06 -27.23 21.21
CA LEU A 190 44.81 -26.98 21.92
C LEU A 190 45.05 -26.39 23.31
N LEU A 191 45.96 -26.96 24.09
CA LEU A 191 46.35 -26.47 25.42
C LEU A 191 46.93 -25.05 25.38
N LYS A 192 47.71 -24.72 24.35
CA LYS A 192 48.23 -23.36 24.15
C LYS A 192 47.15 -22.37 23.73
N LEU A 193 46.13 -22.85 23.02
CA LEU A 193 45.04 -22.00 22.53
C LEU A 193 44.07 -21.63 23.65
N ASP A 194 43.83 -22.58 24.56
CA ASP A 194 42.88 -22.47 25.65
C ASP A 194 43.41 -23.23 26.89
N PRO A 195 44.26 -22.58 27.70
CA PRO A 195 44.91 -23.20 28.87
C PRO A 195 43.93 -23.49 30.02
N GLU A 196 42.70 -22.96 29.96
CA GLU A 196 41.67 -23.15 30.99
C GLU A 196 40.58 -24.16 30.57
N GLY A 197 40.70 -24.76 29.39
CA GLY A 197 39.73 -25.71 28.82
C GLY A 197 39.71 -27.12 29.42
N HIS A 198 39.96 -27.26 30.72
CA HIS A 198 39.58 -28.45 31.48
C HIS A 198 38.13 -28.31 31.93
N ASN A 199 37.21 -28.96 31.21
CA ASN A 199 36.00 -29.59 31.74
C ASN A 199 35.39 -30.51 30.67
#